data_AF-A0A5J6Z1X6-F1
#
_entry.id   AF-A0A5J6Z1X6-F1
#
_cell.length_a   1.000
_cell.length_b   1.000
_cell.length_c   1.000
_cell.angle_alpha   90.00
_cell.angle_beta   90.00
_cell.angle_gamma   90.00
#
_symmetry.space_group_name_H-M   'P 1'
#
loop_
_entity.id
_entity.type
_entity.pdbx_description
1 polymer ?
#
loop_
_entity_poly.entity_id
_entity_poly.type
_entity_poly.pdbx_seq_one_letter_code
_entity_poly.pdbx_strand_id
1 'polypeptide(L)'
;MDPHLERGRKLLHLYRRGVGGERTNAGRLLLTHLKTQDLTLYDLDASLPVSQELADLDNWRESAALLARIGKPGEEDVLTRLVDATDLTETELARLLKAVDTETLVDVRADGWAYTHGGNADDYRCAARRVLPSVLLAGRGSLADRLLAATLHQHHLLTHPERNIRAADELQKRVLLGLIFGLTGHRAEATAEGVRAHLNADQLARVRALLAGQGERLKAGALRHAEELAAEVGRGG
;
A
#
# COMPACT_ATOMS: atom_id res chain seq x y z
N MET A 1 8.62 6.85 -42.10
CA MET A 1 7.58 6.75 -41.04
C MET A 1 6.29 7.25 -41.64
N ASP A 2 5.16 6.57 -41.42
CA ASP A 2 3.86 6.96 -41.98
C ASP A 2 3.34 8.25 -41.28
N PRO A 3 3.12 9.36 -42.03
CA PRO A 3 2.65 10.63 -41.47
C PRO A 3 1.31 10.51 -40.72
N HIS A 4 0.45 9.57 -41.11
CA HIS A 4 -0.85 9.36 -40.48
C HIS A 4 -0.71 8.68 -39.12
N LEU A 5 0.23 7.74 -38.97
CA LEU A 5 0.56 7.13 -37.69
C LEU A 5 1.23 8.12 -36.74
N GLU A 6 2.13 8.97 -37.24
CA GLU A 6 2.79 9.98 -36.42
C GLU A 6 1.79 11.01 -35.86
N ARG A 7 0.87 11.49 -36.71
CA ARG A 7 -0.22 12.38 -36.28
C ARG A 7 -1.14 11.70 -35.27
N GLY A 8 -1.52 10.43 -35.51
CA GLY A 8 -2.34 9.64 -34.60
C GLY A 8 -1.68 9.48 -33.22
N ARG A 9 -0.39 9.13 -33.17
CA ARG A 9 0.38 9.02 -31.92
C ARG A 9 0.47 10.33 -31.15
N LYS A 10 0.65 11.47 -31.84
CA LYS A 10 0.63 12.80 -31.21
C LYS A 10 -0.73 13.10 -30.59
N LEU A 11 -1.83 12.82 -31.28
CA LEU A 11 -3.19 13.03 -30.77
C LEU A 11 -3.51 12.10 -29.59
N LEU A 12 -3.08 10.84 -29.64
CA LEU A 12 -3.17 9.88 -28.54
C LEU A 12 -2.44 10.38 -27.30
N HIS A 13 -1.24 10.92 -27.47
CA HIS A 13 -0.45 11.48 -26.37
C HIS A 13 -1.13 12.69 -25.73
N LEU A 14 -1.64 13.61 -26.55
CA LEU A 14 -2.39 14.79 -26.09
C LEU A 14 -3.67 14.38 -25.35
N TYR A 15 -4.37 13.36 -25.83
CA TYR A 15 -5.56 12.86 -25.16
C TYR A 15 -5.24 12.25 -23.78
N ARG A 16 -4.17 11.46 -23.66
CA ARG A 16 -3.77 10.82 -22.39
C ARG A 16 -3.25 11.82 -21.34
N ARG A 17 -2.59 12.90 -21.75
CA ARG A 17 -1.99 13.89 -20.84
C ARG A 17 -2.81 15.16 -20.64
N GLY A 18 -3.74 15.45 -21.55
CA GLY A 18 -4.56 16.65 -21.49
C GLY A 18 -5.53 16.64 -20.31
N VAL A 19 -5.96 17.83 -19.90
CA VAL A 19 -6.97 18.04 -18.84
C VAL A 19 -8.11 18.91 -19.36
N GLY A 20 -9.33 18.66 -18.89
CA GLY A 20 -10.51 19.46 -19.24
C GLY A 20 -10.75 19.59 -20.76
N GLY A 21 -10.90 20.82 -21.25
CA GLY A 21 -11.21 21.11 -22.66
C GLY A 21 -10.14 20.67 -23.66
N GLU A 22 -8.88 20.62 -23.25
CA GLU A 22 -7.77 20.15 -24.09
C GLU A 22 -7.91 18.65 -24.39
N ARG A 23 -8.20 17.85 -23.35
CA ARG A 23 -8.47 16.41 -23.49
C ARG A 23 -9.68 16.17 -24.39
N THR A 24 -10.79 16.89 -24.17
CA THR A 24 -12.00 16.74 -24.98
C THR A 24 -11.74 17.04 -26.46
N ASN A 25 -11.01 18.12 -26.77
CA ASN A 25 -10.70 18.47 -28.16
C ASN A 25 -9.71 17.48 -28.79
N ALA A 26 -8.67 17.06 -28.06
CA ALA A 26 -7.73 16.04 -28.51
C ALA A 26 -8.45 14.70 -28.78
N GLY A 27 -9.39 14.32 -27.92
CA GLY A 27 -10.22 13.12 -28.10
C GLY A 27 -11.07 13.20 -29.36
N ARG A 28 -11.79 14.30 -29.56
CA ARG A 28 -12.59 14.50 -30.79
C ARG A 28 -11.72 14.41 -32.05
N LEU A 29 -10.54 15.03 -32.04
CA LEU A 29 -9.61 15.00 -33.17
C LEU A 29 -9.01 13.61 -33.38
N LEU A 30 -8.67 12.90 -32.31
CA LEU A 30 -8.17 11.52 -32.36
C LEU A 30 -9.22 10.57 -32.94
N LEU A 31 -10.46 10.62 -32.45
CA LEU A 31 -11.55 9.78 -32.94
C LEU A 31 -11.82 10.02 -34.43
N THR A 32 -11.87 11.28 -34.85
CA THR A 32 -12.03 11.64 -36.27
C THR A 32 -10.85 11.10 -37.09
N HIS A 33 -9.63 11.24 -36.60
CA HIS A 33 -8.42 10.76 -37.30
C HIS A 33 -8.40 9.23 -37.46
N LEU A 34 -8.70 8.50 -36.38
CA LEU A 34 -8.83 7.03 -36.40
C LEU A 34 -9.85 6.58 -37.45
N LYS A 35 -11.05 7.17 -37.44
CA LYS A 35 -12.12 6.84 -38.40
C LYS A 35 -11.76 7.19 -39.84
N THR A 36 -11.12 8.34 -40.06
CA THR A 36 -10.80 8.81 -41.42
C THR A 36 -9.73 7.96 -42.09
N GLN A 37 -8.81 7.41 -41.29
CA GLN A 37 -7.67 6.61 -41.77
C GLN A 37 -7.88 5.11 -41.59
N ASP A 38 -9.06 4.68 -41.13
CA ASP A 38 -9.38 3.30 -40.76
C ASP A 38 -8.32 2.64 -39.86
N LEU A 39 -7.83 3.42 -38.88
CA LEU A 39 -6.85 2.99 -37.89
C LEU A 39 -7.55 2.64 -36.58
N THR A 40 -6.98 1.71 -35.83
CA THR A 40 -7.35 1.39 -34.44
C THR A 40 -6.33 1.96 -33.45
N LEU A 41 -6.68 1.98 -32.17
CA LEU A 41 -5.75 2.36 -31.10
C LEU A 41 -4.51 1.44 -31.09
N TYR A 42 -4.69 0.14 -31.36
CA TYR A 42 -3.61 -0.84 -31.52
C TYR A 42 -2.61 -0.45 -32.62
N ASP A 43 -3.08 0.10 -33.74
CA ASP A 43 -2.20 0.51 -34.84
C ASP A 43 -1.31 1.71 -34.46
N LEU A 44 -1.80 2.55 -33.54
CA LEU A 44 -1.03 3.67 -33.00
C LEU A 44 -0.02 3.19 -31.94
N ASP A 45 -0.44 2.27 -31.08
CA ASP A 45 0.34 1.66 -30.01
C ASP A 45 -0.14 0.22 -29.78
N ALA A 46 0.71 -0.77 -30.06
CA ALA A 46 0.37 -2.19 -29.99
C ALA A 46 0.03 -2.69 -28.57
N SER A 47 0.23 -1.85 -27.55
CA SER A 47 -0.24 -2.09 -26.19
C SER A 47 -1.69 -1.66 -25.94
N LEU A 48 -2.42 -1.18 -26.94
CA LEU A 48 -3.81 -0.71 -26.82
C LEU A 48 -4.81 -1.69 -27.45
N PRO A 49 -6.12 -1.59 -27.12
CA PRO A 49 -7.12 -2.47 -27.69
C PRO A 49 -7.29 -2.24 -29.21
N VAL A 50 -7.71 -3.28 -29.92
CA VAL A 50 -8.12 -3.20 -31.33
C VAL A 50 -9.51 -2.56 -31.42
N SER A 51 -9.57 -1.27 -31.14
CA SER A 51 -10.80 -0.47 -31.10
C SER A 51 -10.53 0.96 -31.58
N GLN A 52 -11.58 1.63 -32.05
CA GLN A 52 -11.58 3.07 -32.34
C GLN A 52 -12.25 3.88 -31.21
N GLU A 53 -12.88 3.20 -30.25
CA GLU A 53 -13.66 3.84 -29.18
C GLU A 53 -12.75 4.37 -28.07
N LEU A 54 -12.88 5.66 -27.76
CA LEU A 54 -12.05 6.31 -26.73
C LEU A 54 -12.43 5.86 -25.32
N ALA A 55 -13.66 5.39 -25.11
CA ALA A 55 -14.06 4.81 -23.83
C ALA A 55 -13.25 3.55 -23.49
N ASP A 56 -12.82 2.77 -24.50
CA ASP A 56 -11.97 1.60 -24.29
C ASP A 56 -10.56 2.01 -23.87
N LEU A 57 -10.08 3.16 -24.37
CA LEU A 57 -8.82 3.76 -23.94
C LEU A 57 -8.90 4.33 -22.52
N ASP A 58 -10.03 4.97 -22.17
CA ASP A 58 -10.26 5.53 -20.84
C ASP A 58 -10.32 4.43 -19.76
N ASN A 59 -10.86 3.26 -20.11
CA ASN A 59 -10.93 2.08 -19.25
C ASN A 59 -9.72 1.15 -19.43
N TRP A 60 -8.74 1.52 -20.25
CA TRP A 60 -7.59 0.67 -20.54
C TRP A 60 -6.67 0.56 -19.33
N ARG A 61 -6.44 -0.68 -18.90
CA ARG A 61 -5.48 -1.02 -17.85
C ARG A 61 -4.28 -1.69 -18.48
N GLU A 62 -3.17 -0.97 -18.56
CA GLU A 62 -1.90 -1.50 -19.08
C GLU A 62 -1.49 -2.78 -18.32
N SER A 63 -1.72 -2.82 -17.01
CA SER A 63 -1.45 -3.98 -16.17
C SER A 63 -2.23 -5.23 -16.61
N ALA A 64 -3.46 -5.09 -17.09
CA ALA A 64 -4.24 -6.22 -17.60
C ALA A 64 -3.61 -6.82 -18.87
N ALA A 65 -3.08 -5.97 -19.75
CA ALA A 65 -2.38 -6.40 -20.95
C ALA A 65 -1.03 -7.06 -20.64
N LEU A 66 -0.31 -6.51 -19.67
CA LEU A 66 0.94 -7.09 -19.16
C LEU A 66 0.70 -8.48 -18.54
N LEU A 67 -0.37 -8.68 -17.78
CA LEU A 67 -0.72 -10.00 -17.22
C LEU A 67 -0.92 -11.07 -18.29
N ALA A 68 -1.44 -10.72 -19.47
CA ALA A 68 -1.60 -11.66 -20.58
C ALA A 68 -0.27 -12.10 -21.22
N ARG A 69 0.86 -11.49 -20.81
CA ARG A 69 2.21 -11.84 -21.24
C ARG A 69 2.99 -12.70 -20.23
N ILE A 70 2.45 -12.94 -19.03
CA ILE A 70 3.04 -13.89 -18.08
C ILE A 70 3.07 -15.29 -18.73
N GLY A 71 4.22 -15.97 -18.65
CA GLY A 71 4.46 -17.27 -19.29
C GLY A 71 4.93 -17.18 -20.74
N LYS A 72 5.31 -16.00 -21.23
CA LYS A 72 5.85 -15.77 -22.59
C LYS A 72 7.30 -15.28 -22.53
N PRO A 73 8.07 -15.37 -23.62
CA PRO A 73 9.41 -14.80 -23.68
C PRO A 73 9.43 -13.31 -23.28
N GLY A 74 10.39 -12.92 -22.44
CA GLY A 74 10.50 -11.57 -21.88
C GLY A 74 9.54 -11.30 -20.71
N GLU A 75 9.10 -12.32 -19.98
CA GLU A 75 8.23 -12.15 -18.82
C GLU A 75 8.90 -11.42 -17.65
N GLU A 76 10.23 -11.48 -17.50
CA GLU A 76 10.94 -10.83 -16.39
C GLU A 76 10.71 -9.30 -16.37
N ASP A 77 10.78 -8.65 -17.53
CA ASP A 77 10.46 -7.22 -17.67
C ASP A 77 9.00 -6.93 -17.33
N VAL A 78 8.10 -7.86 -17.69
CA VAL A 78 6.65 -7.75 -17.44
C VAL A 78 6.37 -7.88 -15.94
N LEU A 79 6.96 -8.87 -15.27
CA LEU A 79 6.82 -9.09 -13.84
C LEU A 79 7.36 -7.90 -13.04
N THR A 80 8.53 -7.37 -13.42
CA THR A 80 9.12 -6.18 -12.79
C THR A 80 8.15 -5.00 -12.81
N ARG A 81 7.50 -4.74 -13.94
CA ARG A 81 6.53 -3.64 -14.07
C ARG A 81 5.23 -3.91 -13.30
N LEU A 82 4.77 -5.15 -13.30
CA LEU A 82 3.53 -5.56 -12.62
C LEU A 82 3.65 -5.52 -11.10
N VAL A 83 4.83 -5.72 -10.54
CA VAL A 83 5.06 -5.65 -9.09
C VAL A 83 4.70 -4.28 -8.52
N ASP A 84 4.96 -3.20 -9.26
CA ASP A 84 4.69 -1.81 -8.84
C ASP A 84 3.32 -1.30 -9.37
N ALA A 85 2.54 -2.14 -10.07
CA ALA A 85 1.23 -1.76 -10.58
C ALA A 85 0.19 -1.62 -9.45
N THR A 86 -0.59 -0.53 -9.47
CA THR A 86 -1.57 -0.19 -8.43
C THR A 86 -3.03 -0.46 -8.81
N ASP A 87 -3.30 -0.80 -10.08
CA ASP A 87 -4.61 -1.00 -10.69
C ASP A 87 -5.00 -2.48 -10.88
N LEU A 88 -4.23 -3.39 -10.27
CA LEU A 88 -4.51 -4.82 -10.27
C LEU A 88 -5.71 -5.15 -9.39
N THR A 89 -6.62 -5.95 -9.91
CA THR A 89 -7.69 -6.58 -9.13
C THR A 89 -7.12 -7.67 -8.22
N GLU A 90 -7.87 -8.08 -7.20
CA GLU A 90 -7.45 -9.15 -6.28
C GLU A 90 -7.13 -10.47 -7.00
N THR A 91 -7.95 -10.85 -7.98
CA THR A 91 -7.74 -12.06 -8.79
C THR A 91 -6.48 -11.97 -9.66
N GLU A 92 -6.19 -10.78 -10.19
CA GLU A 92 -5.00 -10.53 -11.00
C GLU A 92 -3.74 -10.52 -10.14
N LEU A 93 -3.80 -9.92 -8.96
CA LEU A 93 -2.73 -9.93 -7.97
C LEU A 93 -2.42 -11.37 -7.52
N ALA A 94 -3.45 -12.18 -7.27
CA ALA A 94 -3.26 -13.60 -6.96
C ALA A 94 -2.61 -14.40 -8.09
N ARG A 95 -2.89 -14.03 -9.35
CA ARG A 95 -2.22 -14.61 -10.51
C ARG A 95 -0.75 -14.16 -10.59
N LEU A 96 -0.48 -12.87 -10.40
CA LEU A 96 0.88 -12.32 -10.38
C LEU A 96 1.73 -12.97 -9.28
N LEU A 97 1.17 -13.14 -8.08
CA LEU A 97 1.86 -13.72 -6.93
C LEU A 97 2.30 -15.18 -7.15
N LYS A 98 1.62 -15.92 -8.04
CA LYS A 98 2.02 -17.28 -8.43
C LYS A 98 3.20 -17.30 -9.41
N ALA A 99 3.46 -16.19 -10.10
CA ALA A 99 4.48 -16.07 -11.13
C ALA A 99 5.73 -15.31 -10.65
N VAL A 100 5.57 -14.44 -9.64
CA VAL A 100 6.69 -13.67 -9.06
C VAL A 100 7.41 -14.52 -8.01
N ASP A 101 8.73 -14.58 -8.12
CA ASP A 101 9.58 -15.01 -7.02
C ASP A 101 9.71 -13.87 -5.99
N THR A 102 8.96 -13.99 -4.90
CA THR A 102 8.99 -13.03 -3.81
C THR A 102 10.32 -13.02 -3.06
N GLU A 103 11.09 -14.11 -3.06
CA GLU A 103 12.40 -14.14 -2.41
C GLU A 103 13.39 -13.28 -3.18
N THR A 104 13.50 -13.48 -4.50
CA THR A 104 14.33 -12.63 -5.37
C THR A 104 13.92 -11.15 -5.27
N LEU A 105 12.62 -10.85 -5.23
CA LEU A 105 12.13 -9.48 -5.08
C LEU A 105 12.58 -8.83 -3.75
N VAL A 106 12.60 -9.61 -2.66
CA VAL A 106 13.12 -9.15 -1.37
C VAL A 106 14.62 -8.92 -1.44
N ASP A 107 15.37 -9.84 -2.04
CA ASP A 107 16.84 -9.75 -2.09
C ASP A 107 17.33 -8.48 -2.79
N VAL A 108 16.61 -8.05 -3.84
CA VAL A 108 16.91 -6.80 -4.56
C VAL A 108 16.50 -5.54 -3.79
N ARG A 109 15.51 -5.63 -2.88
CA ARG A 109 14.93 -4.46 -2.18
C ARG A 109 15.38 -4.31 -0.73
N ALA A 110 15.86 -5.37 -0.08
CA ALA A 110 16.18 -5.40 1.35
C ALA A 110 17.21 -4.35 1.77
N ASP A 111 18.25 -4.14 0.97
CA ASP A 111 19.27 -3.11 1.24
C ASP A 111 18.68 -1.70 1.18
N GLY A 112 17.77 -1.44 0.23
CA GLY A 112 17.03 -0.19 0.15
C GLY A 112 16.13 0.03 1.37
N TRP A 113 15.46 -1.02 1.85
CA TRP A 113 14.63 -0.94 3.06
C TRP A 113 15.48 -0.70 4.31
N ALA A 114 16.62 -1.36 4.45
CA ALA A 114 17.55 -1.13 5.56
C ALA A 114 18.07 0.31 5.56
N TYR A 115 18.38 0.87 4.38
CA TYR A 115 18.76 2.26 4.25
C TYR A 115 17.63 3.23 4.63
N THR A 116 16.39 3.00 4.17
CA THR A 116 15.25 3.90 4.38
C THR A 116 14.63 3.80 5.79
N HIS A 117 14.52 2.59 6.33
CA HIS A 117 13.83 2.30 7.58
C HIS A 117 14.78 1.99 8.75
N GLY A 118 16.10 1.93 8.48
CA GLY A 118 17.12 1.56 9.45
C GLY A 118 17.16 0.05 9.73
N GLY A 119 18.26 -0.41 10.31
CA GLY A 119 18.47 -1.83 10.65
C GLY A 119 19.39 -2.56 9.68
N ASN A 120 19.41 -3.89 9.77
CA ASN A 120 20.22 -4.75 8.92
C ASN A 120 19.37 -5.34 7.78
N ALA A 121 19.88 -5.31 6.54
CA ALA A 121 19.23 -5.92 5.39
C ALA A 121 18.91 -7.41 5.60
N ASP A 122 19.77 -8.15 6.31
CA ASP A 122 19.55 -9.56 6.60
C ASP A 122 18.35 -9.80 7.54
N ASP A 123 18.07 -8.86 8.45
CA ASP A 123 16.88 -8.93 9.30
C ASP A 123 15.60 -8.77 8.47
N TYR A 124 15.62 -7.89 7.46
CA TYR A 124 14.52 -7.74 6.51
C TYR A 124 14.35 -8.97 5.62
N ARG A 125 15.44 -9.58 5.14
CA ARG A 125 15.38 -10.86 4.40
C ARG A 125 14.76 -11.96 5.25
N CYS A 126 15.20 -12.09 6.50
CA CYS A 126 14.65 -13.06 7.45
C CYS A 126 13.16 -12.80 7.75
N ALA A 127 12.78 -11.54 7.94
CA ALA A 127 11.40 -11.14 8.17
C ALA A 127 10.49 -11.47 6.98
N ALA A 128 10.95 -11.21 5.75
CA ALA A 128 10.16 -11.42 4.55
C ALA A 128 9.83 -12.90 4.32
N ARG A 129 10.72 -13.83 4.70
CA ARG A 129 10.46 -15.28 4.65
C ARG A 129 9.29 -15.74 5.54
N ARG A 130 8.86 -14.90 6.50
CA ARG A 130 7.70 -15.17 7.36
C ARG A 130 6.40 -14.58 6.81
N VAL A 131 6.47 -13.83 5.70
CA VAL A 131 5.30 -13.23 5.07
C VAL A 131 4.53 -14.28 4.31
N LEU A 132 3.25 -14.45 4.66
CA LEU A 132 2.36 -15.39 3.98
C LEU A 132 1.74 -14.74 2.74
N PRO A 133 1.52 -15.49 1.64
CA PRO A 133 0.81 -15.00 0.46
C PRO A 133 -0.57 -14.38 0.78
N SER A 134 -1.30 -14.94 1.73
CA SER A 134 -2.61 -14.42 2.15
C SER A 134 -2.55 -13.03 2.75
N VAL A 135 -1.45 -12.68 3.43
CA VAL A 135 -1.22 -11.33 3.98
C VAL A 135 -1.00 -10.34 2.85
N LEU A 136 -0.25 -10.73 1.81
CA LEU A 136 -0.03 -9.88 0.64
C LEU A 136 -1.34 -9.59 -0.09
N LEU A 137 -2.20 -10.59 -0.26
CA LEU A 137 -3.51 -10.42 -0.92
C LEU A 137 -4.45 -9.50 -0.13
N ALA A 138 -4.47 -9.60 1.20
CA ALA A 138 -5.31 -8.78 2.07
C ALA A 138 -4.84 -7.31 2.20
N GLY A 139 -3.61 -7.00 1.76
CA GLY A 139 -3.03 -5.65 1.84
C GLY A 139 -3.70 -4.62 0.91
N ARG A 140 -3.08 -3.45 0.78
CA ARG A 140 -3.48 -2.38 -0.15
C ARG A 140 -2.27 -1.90 -0.94
N GLY A 141 -2.51 -1.32 -2.12
CA GLY A 141 -1.47 -0.83 -3.01
C GLY A 141 -0.92 -1.90 -3.96
N SER A 142 0.26 -1.64 -4.49
CA SER A 142 0.98 -2.56 -5.38
C SER A 142 1.51 -3.79 -4.64
N LEU A 143 1.98 -4.82 -5.36
CA LEU A 143 2.61 -5.99 -4.73
C LEU A 143 3.86 -5.59 -3.95
N ALA A 144 4.65 -4.63 -4.48
CA ALA A 144 5.78 -4.03 -3.79
C ALA A 144 5.39 -3.40 -2.45
N ASP A 145 4.36 -2.55 -2.43
CA ASP A 145 3.91 -1.88 -1.21
C ASP A 145 3.43 -2.88 -0.16
N ARG A 146 2.68 -3.89 -0.60
CA ARG A 146 2.16 -4.97 0.26
C ARG A 146 3.30 -5.77 0.88
N LEU A 147 4.30 -6.13 0.08
CA LEU A 147 5.46 -6.88 0.52
C LEU A 147 6.32 -6.08 1.50
N LEU A 148 6.57 -4.80 1.21
CA LEU A 148 7.25 -3.90 2.14
C LEU A 148 6.50 -3.83 3.46
N ALA A 149 5.21 -3.48 3.45
CA ALA A 149 4.42 -3.33 4.66
C ALA A 149 4.37 -4.62 5.51
N ALA A 150 4.17 -5.77 4.87
CA ALA A 150 4.17 -7.06 5.54
C ALA A 150 5.56 -7.40 6.11
N THR A 151 6.63 -7.10 5.38
CA THR A 151 8.01 -7.33 5.84
C THR A 151 8.35 -6.43 7.02
N LEU A 152 8.02 -5.14 6.98
CA LEU A 152 8.21 -4.21 8.10
C LEU A 152 7.49 -4.70 9.35
N HIS A 153 6.26 -5.22 9.20
CA HIS A 153 5.52 -5.79 10.30
C HIS A 153 6.22 -7.03 10.88
N GLN A 154 6.64 -7.99 10.05
CA GLN A 154 7.37 -9.18 10.53
C GLN A 154 8.72 -8.82 11.15
N HIS A 155 9.42 -7.85 10.59
CA HIS A 155 10.68 -7.33 11.11
C HIS A 155 10.49 -6.72 12.49
N HIS A 156 9.40 -5.95 12.69
CA HIS A 156 9.03 -5.45 14.01
C HIS A 156 8.83 -6.59 15.00
N LEU A 157 8.01 -7.60 14.67
CA LEU A 157 7.76 -8.74 15.56
C LEU A 157 9.03 -9.54 15.91
N LEU A 158 9.98 -9.63 14.99
CA LEU A 158 11.27 -10.29 15.18
C LEU A 158 12.19 -9.55 16.15
N THR A 159 12.25 -8.23 16.02
CA THR A 159 13.17 -7.37 16.78
C THR A 159 12.56 -6.87 18.09
N HIS A 160 11.25 -7.01 18.26
CA HIS A 160 10.51 -6.53 19.41
C HIS A 160 9.80 -7.72 20.08
N PRO A 161 10.36 -8.28 21.17
CA PRO A 161 9.74 -9.41 21.87
C PRO A 161 8.37 -9.03 22.43
N GLU A 162 7.47 -10.01 22.50
CA GLU A 162 6.18 -9.84 23.15
C GLU A 162 6.38 -9.54 24.64
N ARG A 163 5.69 -8.51 25.13
CA ARG A 163 5.68 -8.07 26.53
C ARG A 163 4.23 -7.92 26.98
N ASN A 164 3.95 -8.41 28.19
CA ASN A 164 2.71 -8.11 28.88
C ASN A 164 2.96 -7.04 29.94
N ILE A 165 2.27 -5.91 29.82
CA ILE A 165 2.36 -4.78 30.75
C ILE A 165 1.08 -4.80 31.58
N ARG A 166 1.23 -5.08 32.88
CA ARG A 166 0.11 -5.07 33.83
C ARG A 166 -0.49 -3.69 33.94
N ALA A 167 -1.81 -3.65 34.07
CA ALA A 167 -2.58 -2.44 34.34
C ALA A 167 -3.44 -2.66 35.59
N ALA A 168 -3.57 -1.64 36.43
CA ALA A 168 -4.36 -1.70 37.65
C ALA A 168 -5.87 -1.70 37.36
N ASP A 169 -6.29 -1.02 36.30
CA ASP A 169 -7.69 -0.79 35.96
C ASP A 169 -7.88 -0.65 34.43
N GLU A 170 -9.15 -0.68 33.98
CA GLU A 170 -9.50 -0.60 32.56
C GLU A 170 -9.09 0.76 31.94
N LEU A 171 -9.18 1.85 32.70
CA LEU A 171 -8.76 3.18 32.22
C LEU A 171 -7.26 3.19 31.92
N GLN A 172 -6.45 2.62 32.80
CA GLN A 172 -5.01 2.48 32.61
C GLN A 172 -4.69 1.59 31.41
N LYS A 173 -5.46 0.51 31.16
CA LYS A 173 -5.32 -0.29 29.93
C LYS A 173 -5.52 0.58 28.69
N ARG A 174 -6.57 1.40 28.65
CA ARG A 174 -6.83 2.31 27.51
C ARG A 174 -5.73 3.34 27.31
N VAL A 175 -5.22 3.92 28.41
CA VAL A 175 -4.07 4.84 28.36
C VAL A 175 -2.82 4.12 27.82
N LEU A 176 -2.53 2.91 28.28
CA LEU A 176 -1.40 2.10 27.81
C LEU A 176 -1.51 1.77 26.31
N LEU A 177 -2.68 1.36 25.84
CA LEU A 177 -2.92 1.11 24.41
C LEU A 177 -2.59 2.34 23.56
N GLY A 178 -3.07 3.52 23.99
CA GLY A 178 -2.80 4.79 23.30
C GLY A 178 -1.32 5.17 23.33
N LEU A 179 -0.67 5.04 24.48
CA LEU A 179 0.77 5.33 24.63
C LEU A 179 1.64 4.42 23.76
N ILE A 180 1.35 3.12 23.75
CA ILE A 180 2.12 2.16 22.95
C ILE A 180 1.92 2.43 21.46
N PHE A 181 0.68 2.67 21.02
CA PHE A 181 0.41 3.02 19.62
C PHE A 181 1.11 4.33 19.23
N GLY A 182 1.06 5.37 20.07
CA GLY A 182 1.73 6.63 19.80
C GLY A 182 3.26 6.52 19.76
N LEU A 183 3.85 5.61 20.56
CA LEU A 183 5.30 5.42 20.60
C LEU A 183 5.82 4.56 19.45
N THR A 184 5.07 3.54 19.05
CA THR A 184 5.56 2.49 18.13
C THR A 184 4.90 2.52 16.77
N GLY A 185 3.74 3.17 16.62
CA GLY A 185 2.89 3.04 15.43
C GLY A 185 2.17 1.69 15.33
N HIS A 186 2.41 0.75 16.26
CA HIS A 186 1.84 -0.59 16.26
C HIS A 186 0.75 -0.72 17.33
N ARG A 187 -0.36 -1.36 16.96
CA ARG A 187 -1.47 -1.59 17.88
C ARG A 187 -1.10 -2.68 18.87
N ALA A 188 -1.33 -2.39 20.14
CA ALA A 188 -1.27 -3.36 21.22
C ALA A 188 -2.65 -3.98 21.48
N GLU A 189 -2.68 -5.08 22.23
CA GLU A 189 -3.91 -5.81 22.54
C GLU A 189 -4.24 -5.74 24.03
N ALA A 190 -5.50 -5.47 24.35
CA ALA A 190 -5.98 -5.57 25.73
C ALA A 190 -6.06 -7.04 26.15
N THR A 191 -5.57 -7.35 27.35
CA THR A 191 -5.68 -8.67 27.96
C THR A 191 -6.42 -8.58 29.28
N ALA A 192 -6.73 -9.73 29.90
CA ALA A 192 -7.35 -9.77 31.23
C ALA A 192 -6.50 -9.01 32.28
N GLU A 193 -5.18 -9.16 32.23
CA GLU A 193 -4.24 -8.60 33.22
C GLU A 193 -3.68 -7.21 32.85
N GLY A 194 -3.82 -6.78 31.60
CA GLY A 194 -3.18 -5.55 31.15
C GLY A 194 -3.19 -5.38 29.63
N VAL A 195 -2.01 -5.14 29.07
CA VAL A 195 -1.80 -4.88 27.65
C VAL A 195 -0.63 -5.70 27.12
N ARG A 196 -0.87 -6.46 26.05
CA ARG A 196 0.14 -7.22 25.31
C ARG A 196 0.64 -6.37 24.14
N ALA A 197 1.96 -6.24 24.00
CA ALA A 197 2.59 -5.51 22.91
C ALA A 197 3.98 -6.06 22.58
N HIS A 198 4.43 -5.83 21.35
CA HIS A 198 5.81 -6.12 20.94
C HIS A 198 6.68 -4.90 21.20
N LEU A 199 7.61 -5.00 22.16
CA LEU A 199 8.43 -3.88 22.60
C LEU A 199 9.87 -4.32 22.84
N ASN A 200 10.82 -3.55 22.33
CA ASN A 200 12.22 -3.67 22.70
C ASN A 200 12.46 -3.05 24.10
N ALA A 201 13.67 -3.22 24.64
CA ALA A 201 13.99 -2.78 26.00
C ALA A 201 13.81 -1.27 26.20
N ASP A 202 14.27 -0.47 25.23
CA ASP A 202 14.22 0.99 25.29
C ASP A 202 12.79 1.51 25.22
N GLN A 203 11.98 0.94 24.33
CA GLN A 203 10.56 1.27 24.23
C GLN A 203 9.80 0.89 25.50
N LEU A 204 10.05 -0.29 26.06
CA LEU A 204 9.43 -0.71 27.32
C LEU A 204 9.82 0.23 28.47
N ALA A 205 11.09 0.62 28.57
CA ALA A 205 11.56 1.59 29.55
C ALA A 205 10.86 2.95 29.36
N ARG A 206 10.72 3.41 28.11
CA ARG A 206 10.04 4.66 27.79
C ARG A 206 8.55 4.64 28.10
N VAL A 207 7.84 3.55 27.81
CA VAL A 207 6.43 3.37 28.21
C VAL A 207 6.29 3.44 29.72
N ARG A 208 7.16 2.76 30.48
CA ARG A 208 7.15 2.80 31.95
C ARG A 208 7.42 4.20 32.48
N ALA A 209 8.38 4.91 31.91
CA ALA A 209 8.70 6.28 32.29
C ALA A 209 7.53 7.25 32.01
N LEU A 210 6.89 7.13 30.84
CA LEU A 210 5.71 7.92 30.48
C LEU A 210 4.52 7.63 31.41
N LEU A 211 4.31 6.37 31.75
CA LEU A 211 3.24 5.98 32.67
C LEU A 211 3.50 6.53 34.09
N ALA A 212 4.74 6.45 34.58
CA ALA A 212 5.10 6.98 35.90
C ALA A 212 5.04 8.52 35.95
N GLY A 213 5.47 9.21 34.89
CA GLY A 213 5.55 10.67 34.86
C GLY A 213 4.27 11.39 34.41
N GLN A 214 3.46 10.75 33.57
CA GLN A 214 2.28 11.37 32.95
C GLN A 214 0.98 10.57 33.13
N GLY A 215 1.04 9.35 33.68
CA GLY A 215 -0.11 8.44 33.75
C GLY A 215 -1.32 9.04 34.44
N GLU A 216 -1.14 9.60 35.65
CA GLU A 216 -2.25 10.20 36.41
C GLU A 216 -2.81 11.46 35.73
N ARG A 217 -1.95 12.27 35.11
CA ARG A 217 -2.39 13.43 34.31
C ARG A 217 -3.24 12.98 33.10
N LEU A 218 -2.83 11.93 32.41
CA LEU A 218 -3.57 11.39 31.26
C LEU A 218 -4.92 10.81 31.69
N LYS A 219 -4.95 10.05 32.80
CA LYS A 219 -6.21 9.53 33.38
C LYS A 219 -7.16 10.66 33.77
N ALA A 220 -6.68 11.67 34.50
CA ALA A 220 -7.49 12.82 34.89
C ALA A 220 -7.99 13.61 33.67
N GLY A 221 -7.15 13.76 32.63
CA GLY A 221 -7.56 14.35 31.36
C GLY A 221 -8.68 13.56 30.67
N ALA A 222 -8.55 12.23 30.60
CA ALA A 222 -9.56 11.36 30.01
C ALA A 222 -10.89 11.37 30.78
N LEU A 223 -10.83 11.36 32.12
CA LEU A 223 -12.02 11.45 32.97
C LEU A 223 -12.76 12.79 32.78
N ARG A 224 -12.04 13.91 32.79
CA ARG A 224 -12.66 15.23 32.54
C ARG A 224 -13.32 15.30 31.17
N HIS A 225 -12.67 14.77 30.13
CA HIS A 225 -13.25 14.74 28.79
C HIS A 225 -14.51 13.87 28.73
N ALA A 226 -14.54 12.75 29.46
CA ALA A 226 -15.73 11.91 29.57
C ALA A 226 -16.87 12.61 30.32
N GLU A 227 -16.58 13.35 31.39
CA GLU A 227 -17.55 14.17 32.13
C GLU A 227 -18.13 15.30 31.27
N GLU A 228 -17.29 16.00 30.52
CA GLU A 228 -17.70 17.03 29.56
C GLU A 228 -18.63 16.44 28.50
N LEU A 229 -18.25 15.32 27.88
CA LEU A 229 -19.06 14.63 26.88
C LEU A 229 -20.40 14.14 27.47
N ALA A 230 -20.39 13.58 28.68
CA ALA A 230 -21.62 13.15 29.36
C ALA A 230 -22.55 14.34 29.66
N ALA A 231 -22.00 15.49 30.04
CA ALA A 231 -22.76 16.71 30.26
C ALA A 231 -23.35 17.27 28.96
N GLU A 232 -22.63 17.20 27.84
CA GLU A 232 -23.15 17.56 26.51
C GLU A 232 -24.32 16.68 26.11
N VAL A 233 -24.17 15.36 26.21
CA VAL A 233 -25.24 14.40 25.92
C VAL A 233 -26.44 14.63 26.84
N GLY A 234 -26.22 14.84 28.13
CA GLY A 234 -27.29 15.10 29.10
C GLY A 234 -28.04 16.43 28.91
N ARG A 235 -27.44 17.40 28.21
CA ARG A 235 -28.07 18.69 27.84
C ARG A 235 -28.77 18.64 26.48
N GLY A 236 -28.59 17.58 25.70
CA GLY A 236 -29.00 17.53 24.29
C GLY A 236 -29.33 16.12 23.79
N GLY A 237 -30.21 15.42 24.52
CA GLY A 237 -31.02 14.29 24.02
C GLY A 237 -32.47 14.68 23.94
#